data_AF-A0A1G3Y0K4-F1
#
_entry.id   AF-A0A1G3Y0K4-F1
#
_cell.length_a   1.000
_cell.length_b   1.000
_cell.length_c   1.000
_cell.angle_alpha   90.00
_cell.angle_beta   90.00
_cell.angle_gamma   90.00
#
_symmetry.space_group_name_H-M   'P 1'
#
loop_
_entity.id
_entity.type
_entity.pdbx_description
1 polymer ?
#
loop_
_entity_poly.entity_id
_entity_poly.type
_entity_poly.pdbx_seq_one_letter_code
_entity_poly.pdbx_strand_id
1 'polypeptide(L)'
;MQAPTLTHELLDNLIRPGPRLPWIKKWLIEKVWTLPLYDSMSHIEYLKAGEDKVNRFEELASFTADRIYRELLSPPDPDKRLLNVLKEDTAVVVFDGLSLREIPIILKLSERSGFNVKEVDCSIAAIPSETMDFVEREFQCGKVSPTNLQTRSELKGRGITAIYTNNITQGINAADGNSPLLVWSAFPDNTYTDSGSKFENHFENIHIQFETSWMHTVQQIKGRKTIIITSDHGYIFFGTGMDRTSSDREIRELNRYFGNNRNISFLDSPHPPNSDDIIIDESKGIAMIKGRIKTRSTGDAATKLYKHGGLSLMEMLTPWVVLEIGVNEAGH
;
A
#
# COMPACT_ATOMS: atom_id res chain seq x y z
N MET A 1 -19.04 12.00 20.88
CA MET A 1 -18.83 11.31 19.60
C MET A 1 -19.60 10.00 19.64
N GLN A 2 -20.66 9.85 18.84
CA GLN A 2 -21.31 8.54 18.67
C GLN A 2 -20.31 7.61 17.98
N ALA A 3 -20.05 6.46 18.58
CA ALA A 3 -19.30 5.39 17.93
C ALA A 3 -19.97 5.10 16.57
N PRO A 4 -19.23 4.95 15.46
CA PRO A 4 -19.80 4.31 14.29
C PRO A 4 -20.16 2.88 14.70
N THR A 5 -21.46 2.64 14.86
CA THR A 5 -22.01 1.33 15.18
C THR A 5 -21.66 0.39 14.03
N LEU A 6 -21.08 -0.78 14.36
CA LEU A 6 -21.05 -1.92 13.45
C LEU A 6 -22.41 -2.06 12.79
N THR A 7 -22.49 -1.78 11.48
CA THR A 7 -23.77 -1.79 10.79
C THR A 7 -24.13 -3.25 10.48
N HIS A 8 -25.42 -3.59 10.59
CA HIS A 8 -25.91 -4.90 10.14
C HIS A 8 -25.47 -5.22 8.71
N GLU A 9 -25.45 -4.21 7.84
CA GLU A 9 -24.96 -4.30 6.47
C GLU A 9 -23.53 -4.83 6.37
N LEU A 10 -22.63 -4.39 7.27
CA LEU A 10 -21.23 -4.78 7.24
C LEU A 10 -21.06 -6.25 7.66
N LEU A 11 -21.82 -6.70 8.66
CA LEU A 11 -21.85 -8.10 9.08
C LEU A 11 -22.45 -9.00 7.99
N ASP A 12 -23.56 -8.58 7.38
CA ASP A 12 -24.23 -9.33 6.31
C ASP A 12 -23.29 -9.55 5.10
N ASN A 13 -22.52 -8.52 4.72
CA ASN A 13 -21.53 -8.62 3.64
C ASN A 13 -20.34 -9.54 4.00
N LEU A 14 -19.95 -9.62 5.28
CA LEU A 14 -18.88 -10.51 5.73
C LEU A 14 -19.28 -11.99 5.68
N ILE A 15 -20.50 -12.30 6.09
CA ILE A 15 -20.99 -13.69 6.18
C ILE A 15 -21.51 -14.24 4.85
N ARG A 16 -21.86 -13.36 3.90
CA ARG A 16 -22.38 -13.74 2.57
C ARG A 16 -21.44 -14.73 1.84
N PRO A 17 -21.97 -15.74 1.14
CA PRO A 17 -21.17 -16.60 0.27
C PRO A 17 -20.40 -15.81 -0.80
N GLY A 18 -19.23 -16.30 -1.19
CA GLY A 18 -18.38 -15.70 -2.23
C GLY A 18 -17.25 -14.80 -1.70
N PRO A 19 -16.51 -14.15 -2.62
CA PRO A 19 -15.39 -13.27 -2.29
C PRO A 19 -15.82 -11.99 -1.56
N ARG A 20 -15.04 -11.55 -0.58
CA ARG A 20 -15.26 -10.33 0.20
C ARG A 20 -14.44 -9.17 -0.30
N LEU A 21 -13.22 -9.43 -0.80
CA LEU A 21 -12.31 -8.36 -1.22
C LEU A 21 -12.94 -7.33 -2.15
N PRO A 22 -13.78 -7.68 -3.16
CA PRO A 22 -14.37 -6.67 -4.04
C PRO A 22 -15.20 -5.62 -3.29
N TRP A 23 -16.03 -6.04 -2.33
CA TRP A 23 -16.85 -5.09 -1.56
C TRP A 23 -16.02 -4.37 -0.50
N ILE A 24 -15.03 -5.04 0.12
CA ILE A 24 -14.13 -4.41 1.11
C ILE A 24 -13.34 -3.27 0.45
N LYS A 25 -12.79 -3.49 -0.75
CA LYS A 25 -12.13 -2.45 -1.56
C LYS A 25 -13.05 -1.25 -1.75
N LYS A 26 -14.29 -1.51 -2.21
CA LYS A 26 -15.30 -0.47 -2.40
C LYS A 26 -15.62 0.29 -1.11
N TRP A 27 -15.80 -0.41 0.00
CA TRP A 27 -16.05 0.21 1.30
C TRP A 27 -14.88 1.11 1.75
N LEU A 28 -13.64 0.64 1.59
CA LEU A 28 -12.45 1.42 1.93
C LEU A 28 -12.38 2.72 1.12
N ILE A 29 -12.54 2.67 -0.20
CA ILE A 29 -12.40 3.84 -1.06
C ILE A 29 -13.62 4.79 -1.03
N GLU A 30 -14.84 4.26 -0.84
CA GLU A 30 -16.07 5.05 -0.92
C GLU A 30 -16.62 5.50 0.43
N LYS A 31 -16.17 4.91 1.55
CA LYS A 31 -16.73 5.19 2.90
C LYS A 31 -15.69 5.50 3.97
N VAL A 32 -14.45 5.06 3.79
CA VAL A 32 -13.37 5.23 4.79
C VAL A 32 -12.40 6.32 4.35
N TRP A 33 -11.74 6.12 3.22
CA TRP A 33 -10.63 6.94 2.71
C TRP A 33 -11.09 7.85 1.57
N THR A 34 -12.08 8.70 1.87
CA THR A 34 -12.77 9.50 0.85
C THR A 34 -12.26 10.94 0.81
N LEU A 35 -12.29 11.56 -0.37
CA LEU A 35 -11.97 12.98 -0.54
C LEU A 35 -12.83 13.93 0.34
N PRO A 36 -14.17 13.77 0.45
CA PRO A 36 -14.97 14.64 1.33
C PRO A 36 -14.55 14.58 2.80
N LEU A 37 -14.25 13.38 3.33
CA LEU A 37 -13.74 13.25 4.70
C LEU A 37 -12.38 13.92 4.86
N TYR A 38 -11.48 13.72 3.89
CA TYR A 38 -10.16 14.32 3.85
C TYR A 38 -10.22 15.86 3.88
N ASP A 39 -11.14 16.47 3.14
CA ASP A 39 -11.30 17.93 3.09
C ASP A 39 -12.00 18.52 4.33
N SER A 40 -12.77 17.69 5.05
CA SER A 40 -13.57 18.13 6.21
C SER A 40 -12.85 18.06 7.56
N MET A 41 -11.64 17.49 7.61
CA MET A 41 -10.91 17.16 8.84
C MET A 41 -9.46 17.60 8.74
N SER A 42 -8.77 17.74 9.88
CA SER A 42 -7.30 17.76 9.86
C SER A 42 -6.75 16.40 9.39
N HIS A 43 -5.52 16.36 8.86
CA HIS A 43 -4.93 15.09 8.39
C HIS A 43 -4.85 14.04 9.50
N ILE A 44 -4.62 14.45 10.75
CA ILE A 44 -4.57 13.53 11.90
C ILE A 44 -5.95 13.01 12.30
N GLU A 45 -6.98 13.85 12.27
CA GLU A 45 -8.35 13.39 12.50
C GLU A 45 -8.81 12.45 11.41
N TYR A 46 -8.49 12.76 10.14
CA TYR A 46 -8.77 11.90 9.00
C TYR A 46 -8.09 10.53 9.15
N LEU A 47 -6.80 10.50 9.49
CA LEU A 47 -6.06 9.27 9.79
C LEU A 47 -6.78 8.49 10.90
N LYS A 48 -6.96 9.08 12.08
CA LYS A 48 -7.53 8.38 13.24
C LYS A 48 -8.94 7.85 12.97
N ALA A 49 -9.80 8.65 12.33
CA ALA A 49 -11.17 8.25 12.05
C ALA A 49 -11.25 7.08 11.06
N GLY A 50 -10.40 7.06 10.04
CA GLY A 50 -10.32 5.93 9.11
C GLY A 50 -9.69 4.70 9.76
N GLU A 51 -8.61 4.88 10.54
CA GLU A 51 -7.93 3.80 11.26
C GLU A 51 -8.83 3.10 12.27
N ASP A 52 -9.63 3.85 13.04
CA ASP A 52 -10.58 3.27 13.98
C ASP A 52 -11.61 2.38 13.25
N LYS A 53 -12.12 2.83 12.10
CA LYS A 53 -13.05 2.03 11.28
C LYS A 53 -12.40 0.75 10.77
N VAL A 54 -11.18 0.84 10.24
CA VAL A 54 -10.47 -0.33 9.69
C VAL A 54 -10.03 -1.28 10.81
N ASN A 55 -9.55 -0.77 11.94
CA ASN A 55 -9.16 -1.59 13.08
C ASN A 55 -10.33 -2.43 13.60
N ARG A 56 -11.49 -1.80 13.84
CA ARG A 56 -12.72 -2.51 14.24
C ARG A 56 -13.18 -3.53 13.20
N PHE A 57 -13.05 -3.20 11.91
CA PHE A 57 -13.37 -4.12 10.84
C PHE A 57 -12.45 -5.35 10.88
N GLU A 58 -11.13 -5.17 10.97
CA GLU A 58 -10.17 -6.27 10.98
C GLU A 58 -10.28 -7.13 12.24
N GLU A 59 -10.58 -6.50 13.38
CA GLU A 59 -10.90 -7.20 14.62
C GLU A 59 -12.13 -8.09 14.43
N LEU A 60 -13.25 -7.55 13.95
CA LEU A 60 -14.44 -8.35 13.66
C LEU A 60 -14.16 -9.47 12.64
N ALA A 61 -13.45 -9.15 11.56
CA ALA A 61 -13.11 -10.09 10.51
C ALA A 61 -12.27 -11.26 11.05
N SER A 62 -11.34 -10.99 11.96
CA SER A 62 -10.53 -12.05 12.58
C SER A 62 -11.36 -13.06 13.37
N PHE A 63 -12.46 -12.64 13.99
CA PHE A 63 -13.35 -13.52 14.75
C PHE A 63 -14.42 -14.22 13.90
N THR A 64 -14.89 -13.58 12.82
CA THR A 64 -16.10 -14.00 12.10
C THR A 64 -15.86 -14.43 10.65
N ALA A 65 -14.74 -14.01 10.05
CA ALA A 65 -14.47 -14.15 8.64
C ALA A 65 -12.95 -14.21 8.34
N ASP A 66 -12.19 -15.02 9.10
CA ASP A 66 -10.73 -15.17 8.96
C ASP A 66 -10.28 -15.51 7.51
N ARG A 67 -11.18 -16.13 6.73
CA ARG A 67 -11.01 -16.36 5.29
C ARG A 67 -10.62 -15.12 4.48
N ILE A 68 -10.91 -13.90 4.94
CA ILE A 68 -10.43 -12.65 4.28
C ILE A 68 -8.91 -12.65 4.16
N TYR A 69 -8.19 -13.07 5.19
CA TYR A 69 -6.73 -13.11 5.15
C TYR A 69 -6.20 -14.13 4.14
N ARG A 70 -6.97 -15.20 3.86
CA ARG A 70 -6.67 -16.12 2.76
C ARG A 70 -7.02 -15.52 1.39
N GLU A 71 -8.10 -14.75 1.29
CA GLU A 71 -8.40 -14.00 0.07
C GLU A 71 -7.28 -13.02 -0.27
N LEU A 72 -6.64 -12.40 0.74
CA LEU A 72 -5.47 -11.53 0.55
C LEU A 72 -4.24 -12.27 0.00
N LEU A 73 -4.19 -13.60 0.07
CA LEU A 73 -3.13 -14.40 -0.54
C LEU A 73 -3.37 -14.67 -2.04
N SER A 74 -4.53 -14.25 -2.56
CA SER A 74 -4.87 -14.48 -3.97
C SER A 74 -3.94 -13.68 -4.88
N PRO A 75 -3.64 -14.18 -6.09
CA PRO A 75 -2.89 -13.41 -7.06
C PRO A 75 -3.62 -12.09 -7.40
N PRO A 76 -2.86 -11.03 -7.76
CA PRO A 76 -3.46 -9.79 -8.26
C PRO A 76 -4.29 -10.04 -9.51
N ASP A 77 -5.23 -9.13 -9.76
CA ASP A 77 -5.94 -9.04 -11.03
C ASP A 77 -4.93 -9.02 -12.20
N PRO A 78 -5.02 -9.93 -13.17
CA PRO A 78 -4.15 -9.95 -14.34
C PRO A 78 -4.09 -8.61 -15.09
N ASP A 79 -5.18 -7.84 -15.08
CA ASP A 79 -5.28 -6.54 -15.73
C ASP A 79 -4.56 -5.43 -14.94
N LYS A 80 -4.10 -5.71 -13.72
CA LYS A 80 -3.31 -4.81 -12.86
C LYS A 80 -1.86 -5.25 -12.68
N ARG A 81 -1.41 -6.25 -13.44
CA ARG A 81 0.00 -6.65 -13.49
C ARG A 81 0.81 -5.60 -14.22
N LEU A 82 1.91 -5.14 -13.63
CA LEU A 82 2.65 -3.99 -14.15
C LEU A 82 3.21 -4.24 -15.54
N LEU A 83 3.75 -5.43 -15.81
CA LEU A 83 4.22 -5.79 -17.16
C LEU A 83 3.11 -5.87 -18.21
N ASN A 84 1.86 -6.08 -17.81
CA ASN A 84 0.73 -6.12 -18.74
C ASN A 84 0.22 -4.72 -19.09
N VAL A 85 0.29 -3.79 -18.13
CA VAL A 85 -0.17 -2.40 -18.32
C VAL A 85 0.93 -1.46 -18.83
N LEU A 86 2.21 -1.79 -18.65
CA LEU A 86 3.35 -1.05 -19.20
C LEU A 86 3.49 -1.30 -20.71
N LYS A 87 2.63 -0.63 -21.47
CA LYS A 87 2.59 -0.61 -22.94
C LYS A 87 2.82 0.82 -23.45
N GLU A 88 2.86 0.97 -24.77
CA GLU A 88 3.01 2.27 -25.42
C GLU A 88 1.98 3.27 -24.88
N ASP A 89 2.35 4.55 -24.82
CA ASP A 89 1.59 5.67 -24.25
C ASP A 89 1.27 5.56 -22.75
N THR A 90 1.83 4.57 -22.03
CA THR A 90 1.57 4.36 -20.60
C THR A 90 2.78 4.68 -19.73
N ALA A 91 2.55 5.42 -18.65
CA ALA A 91 3.45 5.50 -17.53
C ALA A 91 2.85 4.81 -16.30
N VAL A 92 3.66 4.08 -15.56
CA VAL A 92 3.33 3.59 -14.21
C VAL A 92 4.25 4.29 -13.22
N VAL A 93 3.68 4.88 -12.18
CA VAL A 93 4.39 5.47 -11.06
C VAL A 93 4.09 4.63 -9.83
N VAL A 94 5.12 3.93 -9.34
CA VAL A 94 5.09 3.19 -8.07
C VAL A 94 5.65 4.11 -7.00
N PHE A 95 4.83 4.46 -6.01
CA PHE A 95 5.28 5.06 -4.76
C PHE A 95 5.45 3.96 -3.73
N ASP A 96 6.67 3.77 -3.24
CA ASP A 96 7.08 2.71 -2.33
C ASP A 96 6.40 2.92 -0.96
N GLY A 97 5.62 1.94 -0.49
CA GLY A 97 4.92 2.03 0.80
C GLY A 97 3.68 2.95 0.82
N LEU A 98 3.04 3.23 -0.31
CA LEU A 98 1.84 4.07 -0.39
C LEU A 98 0.55 3.27 -0.10
N SER A 99 -0.35 3.84 0.71
CA SER A 99 -1.57 3.17 1.14
C SER A 99 -2.83 3.84 0.58
N LEU A 100 -4.00 3.21 0.80
CA LEU A 100 -5.29 3.76 0.36
C LEU A 100 -5.61 5.11 1.03
N ARG A 101 -4.98 5.41 2.16
CA ARG A 101 -5.10 6.66 2.91
C ARG A 101 -4.73 7.86 2.07
N GLU A 102 -3.77 7.69 1.16
CA GLU A 102 -3.26 8.74 0.30
C GLU A 102 -4.05 8.89 -1.02
N ILE A 103 -5.10 8.09 -1.27
CA ILE A 103 -5.95 8.27 -2.46
C ILE A 103 -6.49 9.70 -2.58
N PRO A 104 -7.06 10.33 -1.53
CA PRO A 104 -7.55 11.70 -1.64
C PRO A 104 -6.50 12.73 -2.07
N ILE A 105 -5.25 12.61 -1.60
CA ILE A 105 -4.19 13.53 -2.03
C ILE A 105 -3.79 13.30 -3.49
N ILE A 106 -3.78 12.04 -3.97
CA ILE A 106 -3.61 11.74 -5.40
C ILE A 106 -4.71 12.43 -6.21
N LEU A 107 -5.97 12.35 -5.79
CA LEU A 107 -7.09 12.97 -6.53
C LEU A 107 -6.96 14.50 -6.60
N LYS A 108 -6.64 15.15 -5.48
CA LYS A 108 -6.44 16.61 -5.44
C LYS A 108 -5.27 17.06 -6.31
N LEU A 109 -4.15 16.34 -6.25
CA LEU A 109 -2.97 16.67 -7.05
C LEU A 109 -3.20 16.39 -8.54
N SER A 110 -3.99 15.36 -8.86
CA SER A 110 -4.42 15.06 -10.23
C SER A 110 -5.22 16.22 -10.81
N GLU A 111 -6.25 16.68 -10.11
CA GLU A 111 -7.07 17.83 -10.52
C GLU A 111 -6.22 19.11 -10.67
N ARG A 112 -5.40 19.45 -9.67
CA ARG A 112 -4.51 20.62 -9.71
C ARG A 112 -3.50 20.59 -10.87
N SER A 113 -3.11 19.39 -11.29
CA SER A 113 -2.16 19.19 -12.39
C SER A 113 -2.85 19.07 -13.75
N GLY A 114 -4.18 19.21 -13.82
CA GLY A 114 -4.94 19.11 -15.06
C GLY A 114 -5.12 17.69 -15.59
N PHE A 115 -4.97 16.67 -14.74
CA PHE A 115 -5.26 15.28 -15.11
C PHE A 115 -6.73 14.93 -14.85
N ASN A 116 -7.29 14.14 -15.76
CA ASN A 116 -8.59 13.52 -15.58
C ASN A 116 -8.42 12.18 -14.87
N VAL A 117 -9.11 11.99 -13.74
CA VAL A 117 -9.16 10.69 -13.05
C VAL A 117 -10.15 9.79 -13.80
N LYS A 118 -9.67 8.68 -14.34
CA LYS A 118 -10.46 7.70 -15.09
C LYS A 118 -10.95 6.55 -14.23
N GLU A 119 -10.10 6.12 -13.30
CA GLU A 119 -10.39 5.00 -12.40
C GLU A 119 -9.75 5.26 -11.03
N VAL A 120 -10.49 4.90 -9.99
CA VAL A 120 -9.99 4.78 -8.62
C VAL A 120 -10.37 3.40 -8.11
N ASP A 121 -9.38 2.56 -7.88
CA ASP A 121 -9.56 1.21 -7.35
C ASP A 121 -8.34 0.80 -6.51
N CYS A 122 -8.24 -0.47 -6.13
CA CYS A 122 -7.13 -1.06 -5.40
C CYS A 122 -6.48 -2.21 -6.19
N SER A 123 -5.17 -2.34 -6.04
CA SER A 123 -4.41 -3.55 -6.36
C SER A 123 -4.12 -4.33 -5.08
N ILE A 124 -3.30 -5.38 -5.18
CA ILE A 124 -2.84 -6.18 -4.04
C ILE A 124 -1.31 -6.27 -4.01
N ALA A 125 -0.74 -6.06 -2.83
CA ALA A 125 0.68 -6.19 -2.56
C ALA A 125 1.16 -7.64 -2.77
N ALA A 126 2.48 -7.81 -2.85
CA ALA A 126 3.06 -9.15 -2.89
C ALA A 126 2.96 -9.86 -1.54
N ILE A 127 3.38 -11.12 -1.51
CA ILE A 127 3.40 -11.96 -0.32
C ILE A 127 4.84 -12.39 -0.07
N PRO A 128 5.46 -12.01 1.06
CA PRO A 128 4.99 -10.98 1.99
C PRO A 128 4.88 -9.60 1.33
N SER A 129 4.23 -8.65 2.01
CA SER A 129 4.08 -7.26 1.53
C SER A 129 5.41 -6.49 1.66
N GLU A 130 6.38 -6.92 0.86
CA GLU A 130 7.76 -6.45 0.85
C GLU A 130 8.15 -6.08 -0.58
N THR A 131 8.95 -5.03 -0.72
CA THR A 131 9.35 -4.44 -2.00
C THR A 131 9.97 -5.44 -2.97
N MET A 132 10.93 -6.26 -2.51
CA MET A 132 11.63 -7.21 -3.39
C MET A 132 10.73 -8.36 -3.86
N ASP A 133 9.76 -8.77 -3.04
CA ASP A 133 8.75 -9.77 -3.42
C ASP A 133 7.78 -9.19 -4.46
N PHE A 134 7.44 -7.90 -4.36
CA PHE A 134 6.67 -7.20 -5.38
C PHE A 134 7.44 -7.08 -6.70
N VAL A 135 8.72 -6.69 -6.65
CA VAL A 135 9.57 -6.60 -7.84
C VAL A 135 9.68 -7.95 -8.55
N GLU A 136 9.93 -9.03 -7.82
CA GLU A 136 10.00 -10.38 -8.38
C GLU A 136 8.68 -10.78 -9.05
N ARG A 137 7.56 -10.55 -8.36
CA ARG A 137 6.22 -10.86 -8.86
C ARG A 137 5.91 -10.08 -10.13
N GLU A 138 6.13 -8.77 -10.14
CA GLU A 138 5.69 -7.92 -11.24
C GLU A 138 6.60 -8.02 -12.46
N PHE A 139 7.92 -8.00 -12.27
CA PHE A 139 8.87 -7.81 -13.37
C PHE A 139 9.62 -9.07 -13.81
N GLN A 140 9.46 -10.18 -13.10
CA GLN A 140 10.07 -11.47 -13.44
C GLN A 140 11.60 -11.41 -13.57
N CYS A 141 12.24 -10.51 -12.83
CA CYS A 141 13.70 -10.30 -12.83
C CYS A 141 14.39 -10.84 -11.56
N GLY A 142 13.67 -11.63 -10.76
CA GLY A 142 14.08 -12.13 -9.45
C GLY A 142 13.93 -11.09 -8.34
N LYS A 143 14.30 -11.46 -7.10
CA LYS A 143 14.32 -10.55 -5.94
C LYS A 143 15.48 -9.55 -6.06
N VAL A 144 15.19 -8.36 -6.59
CA VAL A 144 16.16 -7.26 -6.74
C VAL A 144 15.59 -5.96 -6.18
N SER A 145 16.47 -5.07 -5.70
CA SER A 145 16.09 -3.72 -5.28
C SER A 145 15.54 -2.90 -6.48
N PRO A 146 14.55 -2.01 -6.25
CA PRO A 146 14.01 -1.13 -7.30
C PRO A 146 15.06 -0.30 -8.05
N THR A 147 16.12 0.14 -7.36
CA THR A 147 17.25 0.87 -7.98
C THR A 147 17.88 0.08 -9.15
N ASN A 148 17.86 -1.26 -9.08
CA ASN A 148 18.46 -2.10 -10.10
C ASN A 148 17.58 -2.27 -11.35
N LEU A 149 16.29 -1.91 -11.29
CA LEU A 149 15.34 -2.06 -12.41
C LEU A 149 15.80 -1.31 -13.67
N GLN A 150 16.46 -0.16 -13.50
CA GLN A 150 16.95 0.67 -14.61
C GLN A 150 17.95 -0.07 -15.53
N THR A 151 18.64 -1.08 -15.00
CA THR A 151 19.68 -1.81 -15.74
C THR A 151 19.22 -3.18 -16.26
N ARG A 152 18.04 -3.65 -15.86
CA ARG A 152 17.52 -4.99 -16.19
C ARG A 152 17.26 -5.18 -17.68
N SER A 153 17.76 -6.27 -18.23
CA SER A 153 17.55 -6.64 -19.63
C SER A 153 16.11 -7.04 -19.91
N GLU A 154 15.39 -7.56 -18.90
CA GLU A 154 13.98 -7.96 -19.02
C GLU A 154 13.06 -6.77 -19.32
N LEU A 155 13.34 -5.60 -18.73
CA LEU A 155 12.60 -4.36 -18.99
C LEU A 155 13.04 -3.72 -20.32
N LYS A 156 14.36 -3.65 -20.56
CA LYS A 156 14.92 -3.10 -21.81
C LYS A 156 14.45 -3.88 -23.03
N GLY A 157 14.39 -5.21 -22.94
CA GLY A 157 13.89 -6.08 -24.01
C GLY A 157 12.41 -5.86 -24.34
N ARG A 158 11.64 -5.25 -23.44
CA ARG A 158 10.25 -4.83 -23.63
C ARG A 158 10.12 -3.35 -23.99
N GLY A 159 11.23 -2.64 -24.18
CA GLY A 159 11.23 -1.19 -24.47
C GLY A 159 10.80 -0.32 -23.27
N ILE A 160 10.74 -0.88 -22.06
CA ILE A 160 10.34 -0.16 -20.86
C ILE A 160 11.54 0.68 -20.37
N THR A 161 11.33 1.99 -20.27
CA THR A 161 12.28 2.89 -19.60
C THR A 161 11.96 2.92 -18.11
N ALA A 162 12.93 2.57 -17.26
CA ALA A 162 12.75 2.60 -15.81
C ALA A 162 13.58 3.73 -15.18
N ILE A 163 12.94 4.52 -14.31
CA ILE A 163 13.53 5.62 -13.55
C ILE A 163 13.30 5.35 -12.06
N TYR A 164 14.34 5.53 -11.25
CA TYR A 164 14.27 5.43 -9.80
C TYR A 164 14.59 6.78 -9.14
N THR A 165 13.80 7.18 -8.17
CA THR A 165 14.02 8.39 -7.36
C THR A 165 14.04 8.02 -5.87
N ASN A 166 15.10 8.42 -5.16
CA ASN A 166 15.22 8.19 -3.71
C ASN A 166 14.97 9.45 -2.87
N ASN A 167 14.71 10.58 -3.52
CA ASN A 167 14.47 11.87 -2.87
C ASN A 167 13.28 12.55 -3.55
N ILE A 168 12.38 13.14 -2.76
CA ILE A 168 11.17 13.82 -3.23
C ILE A 168 11.45 15.04 -4.13
N THR A 169 12.64 15.64 -4.05
CA THR A 169 13.03 16.78 -4.91
C THR A 169 13.78 16.36 -6.18
N GLN A 170 14.06 15.06 -6.32
CA GLN A 170 14.71 14.52 -7.51
C GLN A 170 13.71 14.47 -8.66
N GLY A 171 13.86 15.37 -9.63
CA GLY A 171 13.08 15.35 -10.86
C GLY A 171 13.37 14.09 -11.69
N ILE A 172 12.34 13.60 -12.40
CA ILE A 172 12.53 12.60 -13.45
C ILE A 172 12.92 13.26 -14.77
N ASN A 173 13.92 12.71 -15.46
CA ASN A 173 14.21 13.05 -16.85
C ASN A 173 13.73 11.91 -17.74
N ALA A 174 12.43 11.89 -17.99
CA ALA A 174 11.82 10.94 -18.92
C ALA A 174 11.93 11.51 -20.34
N ALA A 175 12.53 10.76 -21.26
CA ALA A 175 12.56 11.15 -22.66
C ALA A 175 11.14 11.36 -23.18
N ASP A 176 10.93 12.46 -23.90
CA ASP A 176 9.68 12.73 -24.59
C ASP A 176 9.38 11.59 -25.59
N GLY A 177 8.13 11.15 -25.63
CA GLY A 177 7.67 10.12 -26.55
C GLY A 177 6.68 9.14 -25.92
N ASN A 178 6.40 8.08 -26.66
CA ASN A 178 5.31 7.16 -26.34
C ASN A 178 5.82 5.85 -25.69
N SER A 179 7.12 5.74 -25.40
CA SER A 179 7.66 4.50 -24.83
C SER A 179 7.10 4.24 -23.43
N PRO A 180 6.84 2.96 -23.06
CA PRO A 180 6.40 2.62 -21.72
C PRO A 180 7.39 3.13 -20.67
N LEU A 181 6.87 3.83 -19.66
CA LEU A 181 7.68 4.44 -18.62
C LEU A 181 7.32 3.86 -17.24
N LEU A 182 8.30 3.32 -16.54
CA LEU A 182 8.20 2.97 -15.13
C LEU A 182 8.95 4.01 -14.31
N VAL A 183 8.26 4.68 -13.40
CA VAL A 183 8.87 5.53 -12.38
C VAL A 183 8.68 4.84 -11.03
N TRP A 184 9.77 4.60 -10.31
CA TRP A 184 9.74 4.09 -8.95
C TRP A 184 10.26 5.15 -8.00
N SER A 185 9.41 5.62 -7.09
CA SER A 185 9.77 6.55 -6.04
C SER A 185 9.87 5.80 -4.71
N ALA A 186 11.02 5.90 -4.03
CA ALA A 186 11.22 5.29 -2.70
C ALA A 186 10.39 5.94 -1.58
N PHE A 187 9.60 6.95 -1.91
CA PHE A 187 8.71 7.65 -1.00
C PHE A 187 7.29 7.05 -1.09
N PRO A 188 6.54 6.97 0.03
CA PRO A 188 6.89 7.40 1.39
C PRO A 188 7.72 6.43 2.24
N ASP A 189 7.97 5.20 1.81
CA ASP A 189 8.56 4.15 2.67
C ASP A 189 9.91 4.55 3.29
N ASN A 190 10.76 5.23 2.53
CA ASN A 190 12.06 5.73 3.02
C ASN A 190 11.92 6.61 4.29
N THR A 191 10.78 7.27 4.49
CA THR A 191 10.48 8.11 5.66
C THR A 191 10.02 7.32 6.89
N TYR A 192 9.58 6.06 6.76
CA TYR A 192 9.18 5.22 7.89
C TYR A 192 10.37 4.77 8.75
N THR A 193 11.58 5.07 8.29
CA THR A 193 12.79 4.90 9.09
C THR A 193 13.15 6.12 9.92
N ASP A 194 12.55 7.28 9.64
CA ASP A 194 12.85 8.54 10.31
C ASP A 194 12.35 8.56 11.76
N SER A 195 12.95 9.42 12.57
CA SER A 195 12.54 9.62 13.97
C SER A 195 11.06 10.07 14.10
N GLY A 196 10.54 10.76 13.09
CA GLY A 196 9.14 11.19 12.99
C GLY A 196 8.16 10.02 12.98
N SER A 197 8.53 8.87 12.43
CA SER A 197 7.67 7.66 12.33
C SER A 197 7.22 7.07 13.68
N LYS A 198 7.75 7.58 14.80
CA LYS A 198 7.31 7.25 16.16
C LYS A 198 6.05 8.01 16.58
N PHE A 199 5.60 8.96 15.77
CA PHE A 199 4.53 9.89 16.10
C PHE A 199 3.47 9.96 14.99
N GLU A 200 2.24 10.29 15.39
CA GLU A 200 1.10 10.34 14.46
C GLU A 200 1.25 11.49 13.45
N ASN A 201 1.90 12.60 13.85
CA ASN A 201 2.18 13.75 12.97
C ASN A 201 3.10 13.43 11.79
N HIS A 202 3.75 12.26 11.76
CA HIS A 202 4.45 11.81 10.56
C HIS A 202 3.54 11.77 9.33
N PHE A 203 2.26 11.43 9.52
CA PHE A 203 1.28 11.40 8.44
C PHE A 203 1.09 12.79 7.81
N GLU A 204 1.04 13.86 8.62
CA GLU A 204 0.99 15.24 8.10
C GLU A 204 2.22 15.58 7.24
N ASN A 205 3.41 15.12 7.67
CA ASN A 205 4.64 15.34 6.92
C ASN A 205 4.62 14.60 5.58
N ILE A 206 4.09 13.37 5.54
CA ILE A 206 3.89 12.62 4.29
C ILE A 206 3.05 13.44 3.33
N HIS A 207 1.94 14.06 3.76
CA HIS A 207 1.10 14.87 2.87
C HIS A 207 1.85 16.06 2.24
N ILE A 208 2.65 16.78 3.02
CA ILE A 208 3.46 17.90 2.52
C ILE A 208 4.52 17.40 1.52
N GLN A 209 5.20 16.31 1.86
CA GLN A 209 6.23 15.73 1.01
C GLN A 209 5.67 15.08 -0.26
N PHE A 210 4.44 14.55 -0.22
CA PHE A 210 3.77 13.93 -1.35
C PHE A 210 3.51 14.96 -2.46
N GLU A 211 3.13 16.19 -2.12
CA GLU A 211 3.00 17.29 -3.11
C GLU A 211 4.34 17.58 -3.81
N THR A 212 5.44 17.60 -3.05
CA THR A 212 6.79 17.80 -3.62
C THR A 212 7.18 16.63 -4.52
N SER A 213 7.01 15.39 -4.04
CA SER A 213 7.31 14.19 -4.82
C SER A 213 6.49 14.14 -6.10
N TRP A 214 5.20 14.48 -6.04
CA TRP A 214 4.31 14.58 -7.19
C TRP A 214 4.82 15.57 -8.24
N MET A 215 5.18 16.79 -7.82
CA MET A 215 5.71 17.82 -8.72
C MET A 215 6.97 17.37 -9.46
N HIS A 216 7.84 16.59 -8.80
CA HIS A 216 9.10 16.12 -9.37
C HIS A 216 8.99 14.76 -10.10
N THR A 217 7.88 14.04 -9.94
CA THR A 217 7.63 12.75 -10.60
C THR A 217 6.46 12.85 -11.58
N VAL A 218 5.22 12.66 -11.10
CA VAL A 218 4.01 12.54 -11.92
C VAL A 218 3.81 13.75 -12.84
N GLN A 219 3.97 14.97 -12.33
CA GLN A 219 3.73 16.19 -13.12
C GLN A 219 4.76 16.40 -14.25
N GLN A 220 5.94 15.77 -14.13
CA GLN A 220 7.00 15.81 -15.14
C GLN A 220 6.78 14.82 -16.29
N ILE A 221 5.83 13.89 -16.15
CA ILE A 221 5.55 12.91 -17.21
C ILE A 221 4.89 13.62 -18.40
N LYS A 222 5.52 13.54 -19.57
CA LYS A 222 5.04 14.08 -20.85
C LYS A 222 4.96 12.98 -21.91
N GLY A 223 4.09 13.18 -22.90
CA GLY A 223 3.93 12.28 -24.05
C GLY A 223 3.21 10.96 -23.77
N ARG A 224 2.70 10.73 -22.54
CA ARG A 224 1.94 9.51 -22.20
C ARG A 224 0.48 9.85 -22.04
N LYS A 225 -0.40 9.05 -22.66
CA LYS A 225 -1.85 9.24 -22.56
C LYS A 225 -2.40 8.77 -21.22
N THR A 226 -1.81 7.71 -20.68
CA THR A 226 -2.26 7.07 -19.44
C THR A 226 -1.15 7.08 -18.41
N ILE A 227 -1.46 7.51 -17.20
CA ILE A 227 -0.58 7.43 -16.04
C ILE A 227 -1.28 6.61 -14.96
N ILE A 228 -0.64 5.54 -14.50
CA ILE A 228 -1.16 4.69 -13.43
C ILE A 228 -0.34 4.97 -12.17
N ILE A 229 -1.00 5.37 -11.09
CA ILE A 229 -0.38 5.55 -9.78
C ILE A 229 -0.70 4.34 -8.92
N THR A 230 0.34 3.71 -8.36
CA THR A 230 0.18 2.53 -7.49
C THR A 230 1.30 2.41 -6.46
N SER A 231 1.30 1.30 -5.72
CA SER A 231 2.29 0.98 -4.72
C SER A 231 2.62 -0.50 -4.70
N ASP A 232 3.82 -0.82 -4.21
CA ASP A 232 4.30 -2.17 -3.98
C ASP A 232 3.68 -2.81 -2.74
N HIS A 233 3.53 -2.03 -1.67
CA HIS A 233 2.78 -2.35 -0.46
C HIS A 233 2.24 -1.10 0.22
N GLY A 234 1.23 -1.26 1.07
CA GLY A 234 0.83 -0.22 2.01
C GLY A 234 1.54 -0.35 3.34
N TYR A 235 0.96 0.24 4.38
CA TYR A 235 1.49 0.18 5.74
C TYR A 235 0.36 0.13 6.77
N ILE A 236 0.67 -0.47 7.92
CA ILE A 236 -0.14 -0.41 9.13
C ILE A 236 0.29 0.78 9.99
N PHE A 237 -0.68 1.38 10.68
CA PHE A 237 -0.45 2.43 11.67
C PHE A 237 -0.89 1.94 13.05
N PHE A 238 0.04 1.97 14.00
CA PHE A 238 -0.13 1.50 15.38
C PHE A 238 -0.22 2.64 16.39
N GLY A 239 -0.98 3.69 16.06
CA GLY A 239 -1.34 4.76 16.99
C GLY A 239 -2.11 4.25 18.22
N THR A 240 -2.45 5.16 19.13
CA THR A 240 -3.08 4.78 20.40
C THR A 240 -4.43 4.09 20.16
N GLY A 241 -4.57 2.85 20.64
CA GLY A 241 -5.80 2.05 20.48
C GLY A 241 -6.00 1.47 19.08
N MET A 242 -4.96 1.48 18.23
CA MET A 242 -5.01 0.98 16.85
C MET A 242 -4.35 -0.40 16.68
N ASP A 243 -3.94 -1.04 17.78
CA ASP A 243 -3.52 -2.43 17.84
C ASP A 243 -4.62 -3.32 18.43
N ARG A 244 -4.70 -4.56 17.93
CA ARG A 244 -5.59 -5.59 18.48
C ARG A 244 -4.96 -6.19 19.73
N THR A 245 -5.79 -6.45 20.73
CA THR A 245 -5.39 -7.14 21.95
C THR A 245 -5.42 -8.66 21.76
N SER A 246 -4.31 -9.34 22.06
CA SER A 246 -4.25 -10.79 22.25
C SER A 246 -3.79 -11.11 23.68
N SER A 247 -3.85 -12.37 24.09
CA SER A 247 -3.43 -12.75 25.44
C SER A 247 -1.94 -12.47 25.67
N ASP A 248 -1.54 -12.13 26.90
CA ASP A 248 -0.13 -11.86 27.22
C ASP A 248 0.80 -13.02 26.85
N ARG A 249 0.30 -14.27 26.96
CA ARG A 249 1.06 -15.46 26.58
C ARG A 249 1.31 -15.49 25.08
N GLU A 250 0.26 -15.28 24.29
CA GLU A 250 0.33 -15.27 22.83
C GLU A 250 1.22 -14.16 22.32
N ILE A 251 1.06 -12.93 22.82
CA ILE A 251 1.93 -11.80 22.46
C ILE A 251 3.41 -12.10 22.80
N ARG A 252 3.71 -12.77 23.92
CA ARG A 252 5.10 -13.18 24.23
C ARG A 252 5.66 -14.19 23.24
N GLU A 253 4.85 -15.14 22.78
CA GLU A 253 5.25 -16.14 21.79
C GLU A 253 5.47 -15.48 20.42
N LEU A 254 4.56 -14.60 19.99
CA LEU A 254 4.67 -13.83 18.76
C LEU A 254 5.87 -12.88 18.78
N ASN A 255 6.13 -12.18 19.90
CA ASN A 255 7.30 -11.32 20.07
C ASN A 255 8.61 -12.10 19.96
N ARG A 256 8.66 -13.33 20.48
CA ARG A 256 9.85 -14.19 20.40
C ARG A 256 10.14 -14.60 18.97
N TYR A 257 9.10 -14.89 18.19
CA TYR A 257 9.25 -15.38 16.82
C TYR A 257 9.47 -14.25 15.80
N PHE A 258 8.61 -13.22 15.82
CA PHE A 258 8.63 -12.13 14.83
C PHE A 258 9.53 -10.95 15.24
N GLY A 259 9.78 -10.76 16.52
CA GLY A 259 10.49 -9.58 17.02
C GLY A 259 9.78 -8.28 16.64
N ASN A 260 10.44 -7.45 15.82
CA ASN A 260 9.88 -6.20 15.30
C ASN A 260 9.26 -6.35 13.90
N ASN A 261 9.46 -7.49 13.24
CA ASN A 261 8.99 -7.79 11.89
C ASN A 261 7.52 -8.24 11.92
N ARG A 262 6.91 -8.29 10.74
CA ARG A 262 5.55 -8.80 10.54
C ARG A 262 5.49 -10.07 9.70
N ASN A 263 6.63 -10.51 9.18
CA ASN A 263 6.84 -11.80 8.55
C ASN A 263 8.21 -12.36 8.93
N ILE A 264 8.37 -13.68 8.83
CA ILE A 264 9.65 -14.38 9.01
C ILE A 264 9.70 -15.58 8.06
N SER A 265 10.81 -15.72 7.32
CA SER A 265 11.10 -16.89 6.48
C SER A 265 11.43 -18.13 7.33
N PHE A 266 11.02 -19.30 6.87
CA PHE A 266 11.35 -20.58 7.51
C PHE A 266 12.83 -20.92 7.44
N LEU A 267 13.57 -20.30 6.51
CA LEU A 267 15.04 -20.39 6.49
C LEU A 267 15.66 -19.70 7.71
N ASP A 268 15.05 -18.61 8.19
CA ASP A 268 15.55 -17.85 9.34
C ASP A 268 15.01 -18.41 10.66
N SER A 269 13.74 -18.84 10.67
CA SER A 269 13.10 -19.46 11.84
C SER A 269 12.10 -20.54 11.40
N PRO A 270 12.43 -21.83 11.48
CA PRO A 270 11.63 -22.91 10.89
C PRO A 270 10.38 -23.32 11.67
N HIS A 271 10.19 -22.82 12.91
CA HIS A 271 9.13 -23.30 13.81
C HIS A 271 8.19 -22.15 14.23
N PRO A 272 7.25 -21.74 13.36
CA PRO A 272 6.25 -20.72 13.72
C PRO A 272 5.40 -21.17 14.92
N PRO A 273 5.00 -20.24 15.81
CA PRO A 273 4.12 -20.56 16.93
C PRO A 273 2.74 -20.97 16.43
N ASN A 274 2.06 -21.86 17.17
CA ASN A 274 0.66 -22.20 16.87
C ASN A 274 -0.25 -21.08 17.38
N SER A 275 -0.69 -20.18 16.49
CA SER A 275 -1.50 -19.01 16.83
C SER A 275 -2.50 -18.70 15.71
N ASP A 276 -3.70 -18.26 16.10
CA ASP A 276 -4.74 -17.81 15.15
C ASP A 276 -4.41 -16.43 14.56
N ASP A 277 -3.42 -15.73 15.10
CA ASP A 277 -2.95 -14.42 14.64
C ASP A 277 -1.91 -14.52 13.51
N ILE A 278 -1.57 -15.74 13.05
CA ILE A 278 -0.59 -15.94 11.98
C ILE A 278 -1.18 -16.69 10.78
N ILE A 279 -0.69 -16.36 9.59
CA ILE A 279 -0.83 -17.19 8.40
C ILE A 279 0.53 -17.79 8.06
N ILE A 280 0.49 -19.06 7.71
CA ILE A 280 1.62 -19.78 7.12
C ILE A 280 1.33 -19.96 5.64
N ASP A 281 2.23 -19.46 4.80
CA ASP A 281 2.27 -19.78 3.38
C ASP A 281 3.40 -20.79 3.15
N GLU A 282 3.03 -22.08 3.19
CA GLU A 282 3.94 -23.21 2.97
C GLU A 282 4.63 -23.16 1.60
N SER A 283 3.95 -22.62 0.59
CA SER A 283 4.50 -22.56 -0.78
C SER A 283 5.67 -21.59 -0.88
N LYS A 284 5.66 -20.54 -0.06
CA LYS A 284 6.72 -19.53 0.05
C LYS A 284 7.65 -19.78 1.24
N GLY A 285 7.33 -20.73 2.11
CA GLY A 285 8.07 -21.01 3.33
C GLY A 285 8.14 -19.81 4.26
N ILE A 286 7.01 -19.14 4.50
CA ILE A 286 6.96 -17.90 5.30
C ILE A 286 5.77 -17.89 6.25
N ALA A 287 5.99 -17.35 7.45
CA ALA A 287 4.92 -17.00 8.39
C ALA A 287 4.71 -15.48 8.42
N MET A 288 3.46 -15.04 8.50
CA MET A 288 3.06 -13.63 8.50
C MET A 288 2.02 -13.35 9.58
N ILE A 289 2.07 -12.17 10.17
CA ILE A 289 1.09 -11.68 11.14
C ILE A 289 -0.18 -11.22 10.42
N LYS A 290 -1.35 -11.66 10.89
CA LYS A 290 -2.66 -11.18 10.44
C LYS A 290 -3.02 -9.85 11.09
N GLY A 291 -3.66 -8.97 10.32
CA GLY A 291 -4.32 -7.78 10.84
C GLY A 291 -3.42 -6.94 11.74
N ARG A 292 -3.96 -6.46 12.86
CA ARG A 292 -3.33 -5.41 13.66
C ARG A 292 -2.66 -5.88 14.94
N ILE A 293 -2.02 -7.05 14.90
CA ILE A 293 -1.21 -7.51 16.03
C ILE A 293 0.13 -6.79 16.04
N LYS A 294 0.40 -6.11 17.16
CA LYS A 294 1.62 -5.35 17.36
C LYS A 294 2.66 -6.15 18.11
N THR A 295 3.57 -6.77 17.38
CA THR A 295 4.77 -7.38 17.96
C THR A 295 5.85 -6.34 18.26
N ARG A 296 6.53 -6.54 19.38
CA ARG A 296 7.64 -5.69 19.84
C ARG A 296 8.68 -6.57 20.53
N SER A 297 9.94 -6.41 20.15
CA SER A 297 11.06 -6.92 20.94
C SER A 297 11.72 -5.78 21.71
N THR A 298 12.73 -5.14 21.11
CA THR A 298 13.58 -4.13 21.74
C THR A 298 14.02 -3.06 20.72
N GLY A 299 14.54 -1.95 21.23
CA GLY A 299 15.18 -0.90 20.41
C GLY A 299 14.21 0.07 19.74
N ASP A 300 14.77 0.99 18.93
CA ASP A 300 14.01 2.08 18.31
C ASP A 300 12.86 1.60 17.41
N ALA A 301 13.05 0.48 16.71
CA ALA A 301 12.03 -0.11 15.84
C ALA A 301 10.75 -0.53 16.59
N ALA A 302 10.82 -0.80 17.90
CA ALA A 302 9.66 -1.14 18.72
C ALA A 302 8.72 0.06 18.97
N THR A 303 9.23 1.27 18.79
CA THR A 303 8.50 2.53 19.04
C THR A 303 7.84 3.12 17.79
N LYS A 304 8.18 2.60 16.60
CA LYS A 304 7.61 3.06 15.33
C LYS A 304 6.12 2.72 15.24
N LEU A 305 5.35 3.66 14.72
CA LEU A 305 3.91 3.51 14.50
C LEU A 305 3.61 2.97 13.11
N TYR A 306 4.48 3.22 12.13
CA TYR A 306 4.31 2.80 10.74
C TYR A 306 5.14 1.54 10.50
N LYS A 307 4.49 0.47 10.03
CA LYS A 307 5.14 -0.81 9.71
C LYS A 307 4.49 -1.43 8.48
N HIS A 308 5.18 -2.38 7.85
CA HIS A 308 4.62 -3.22 6.79
C HIS A 308 5.16 -4.66 6.93
N GLY A 309 4.82 -5.51 5.97
CA GLY A 309 5.32 -6.88 5.85
C GLY A 309 4.33 -7.95 6.33
N GLY A 310 3.20 -7.57 6.92
CA GLY A 310 2.16 -8.48 7.39
C GLY A 310 0.97 -8.61 6.43
N LEU A 311 -0.12 -9.19 6.93
CA LEU A 311 -1.38 -9.37 6.22
C LEU A 311 -2.50 -8.56 6.87
N SER A 312 -2.38 -7.23 6.87
CA SER A 312 -3.53 -6.34 7.12
C SER A 312 -4.08 -5.81 5.81
N LEU A 313 -5.34 -5.36 5.82
CA LEU A 313 -5.96 -4.69 4.69
C LEU A 313 -5.15 -3.49 4.21
N MET A 314 -4.56 -2.74 5.15
CA MET A 314 -3.86 -1.49 4.85
C MET A 314 -2.41 -1.68 4.39
N GLU A 315 -1.85 -2.87 4.60
CA GLU A 315 -0.59 -3.33 4.02
C GLU A 315 -0.81 -3.97 2.64
N MET A 316 -1.86 -4.78 2.51
CA MET A 316 -2.07 -5.60 1.32
C MET A 316 -2.84 -4.90 0.22
N LEU A 317 -3.78 -4.01 0.51
CA LEU A 317 -4.52 -3.26 -0.52
C LEU A 317 -3.79 -1.95 -0.82
N THR A 318 -3.32 -1.82 -2.05
CA THR A 318 -2.56 -0.66 -2.52
C THR A 318 -3.38 0.18 -3.49
N PRO A 319 -3.14 1.50 -3.59
CA PRO A 319 -3.83 2.34 -4.55
C PRO A 319 -3.66 1.84 -5.99
N TRP A 320 -4.70 2.01 -6.79
CA TRP A 320 -4.66 1.89 -8.25
C TRP A 320 -5.48 3.02 -8.84
N VAL A 321 -4.80 4.09 -9.25
CA VAL A 321 -5.46 5.29 -9.80
C VAL A 321 -5.00 5.48 -11.23
N VAL A 322 -5.95 5.49 -12.17
CA VAL A 322 -5.69 5.69 -13.59
C VAL A 322 -6.02 7.14 -13.94
N LEU A 323 -5.03 7.82 -14.49
CA LEU A 323 -5.10 9.21 -14.92
C LEU A 323 -4.95 9.28 -16.43
N GLU A 324 -5.65 10.23 -17.04
CA GLU A 324 -5.42 10.67 -18.41
C GLU A 324 -5.05 12.14 -18.43
N ILE A 325 -4.25 12.56 -19.41
CA ILE A 325 -4.01 13.98 -19.65
C ILE A 325 -5.34 14.65 -19.99
N GLY A 326 -5.69 15.71 -19.27
CA GLY A 326 -6.81 16.57 -19.63
C GLY A 326 -6.59 17.14 -21.03
N VAL A 327 -7.52 16.90 -21.95
CA VAL A 327 -7.56 17.67 -23.19
C VAL A 327 -7.88 19.09 -22.76
N ASN A 328 -6.87 19.96 -22.71
CA ASN A 328 -7.13 21.38 -22.63
C ASN A 328 -7.85 21.76 -23.92
N GLU A 329 -9.17 21.84 -23.88
CA GLU A 329 -9.93 22.64 -24.83
C GLU A 329 -9.66 24.12 -24.54
N ALA A 330 -8.44 24.56 -24.86
CA ALA A 330 -8.02 25.95 -24.92
C ALA A 330 -6.75 26.00 -25.78
N GLY A 331 -6.68 26.65 -26.93
CA GLY A 331 -7.60 27.54 -27.62
C GLY A 331 -6.84 28.04 -28.87
N HIS A 332 -7.59 28.36 -29.92
CA HIS A 332 -7.09 29.07 -31.08
C HIS A 332 -6.51 30.44 -30.73
#